data_AF-A0A956KLW0-F1
#
_entry.id   AF-A0A956KLW0-F1
#
_cell.length_a   1.000
_cell.length_b   1.000
_cell.length_c   1.000
_cell.angle_alpha   90.00
_cell.angle_beta   90.00
_cell.angle_gamma   90.00
#
_symmetry.space_group_name_H-M   'P 1'
#
loop_
_entity.id
_entity.type
_entity.pdbx_description
1 polymer ?
#
loop_
_entity_poly.entity_id
_entity_poly.type
_entity_poly.pdbx_seq_one_letter_code
_entity_poly.pdbx_strand_id
1 'polypeptide(L)'
;MSEQAPGVSTEAPAAEPSLLSALDPLGQTIVGEELAILERVQERVAKDLASETHQFEDLDGAMIELRDEIATAKEEDLPALLDQMHQLAALNAKRGSGRTAPVDPKNPYFGHLRLAEARSGKRRDVLIGKRTMLDTGDGVSIVDWRNAPVSRLYYRYDETD
;
A
#
# COMPACT_ATOMS: atom_id res chain seq x y z
N MET A 1 -31.67 21.16 -50.79
CA MET A 1 -31.47 21.31 -49.34
C MET A 1 -30.86 20.03 -48.83
N SER A 2 -29.55 20.03 -48.60
CA SER A 2 -28.83 18.94 -47.95
C SER A 2 -27.96 19.58 -46.88
N GLU A 3 -28.38 19.41 -45.63
CA GLU A 3 -27.66 19.84 -44.44
C GLU A 3 -26.32 19.10 -44.37
N GLN A 4 -25.22 19.86 -44.46
CA GLN A 4 -23.91 19.43 -44.03
C GLN A 4 -23.83 19.62 -42.51
N ALA A 5 -23.72 18.51 -41.78
CA ALA A 5 -23.35 18.52 -40.37
C ALA A 5 -21.90 19.04 -40.25
N PRO A 6 -21.59 19.95 -39.31
CA PRO A 6 -20.22 20.36 -39.08
C PRO A 6 -19.48 19.22 -38.37
N GLY A 7 -18.39 18.76 -38.99
CA GLY A 7 -17.44 17.88 -38.34
C GLY A 7 -16.86 18.57 -37.12
N VAL A 8 -17.16 18.03 -35.94
CA VAL A 8 -16.49 18.42 -34.70
C VAL A 8 -15.07 17.85 -34.80
N SER A 9 -14.14 18.69 -35.21
CA SER A 9 -12.72 18.43 -35.03
C SER A 9 -12.47 18.27 -33.54
N THR A 10 -12.18 17.04 -33.10
CA THR A 10 -11.59 16.78 -31.79
C THR A 10 -10.17 17.34 -31.81
N GLU A 11 -10.06 18.61 -31.45
CA GLU A 11 -8.78 19.22 -31.09
C GLU A 11 -8.30 18.49 -29.83
N ALA A 12 -7.27 17.67 -29.98
CA ALA A 12 -6.54 17.09 -28.85
C ALA A 12 -6.14 18.25 -27.93
N PRO A 13 -6.31 18.15 -26.61
CA PRO A 13 -5.98 19.26 -25.72
C PRO A 13 -4.49 19.55 -25.91
N ALA A 14 -4.20 20.79 -26.29
CA ALA A 14 -2.85 21.30 -26.35
C ALA A 14 -2.12 20.91 -25.06
N ALA A 15 -0.95 20.28 -25.19
CA ALA A 15 -0.14 19.86 -24.07
C ALA A 15 0.12 21.09 -23.18
N GLU A 16 -0.62 21.16 -22.06
CA GLU A 16 -0.38 22.15 -21.03
C GLU A 16 1.11 22.05 -20.66
N PRO A 17 1.84 23.17 -20.53
CA PRO A 17 3.19 23.11 -20.00
C PRO A 17 3.09 22.40 -18.66
N SER A 18 3.71 21.21 -18.58
CA SER A 18 3.71 20.41 -17.36
C SER A 18 4.05 21.33 -16.20
N LEU A 19 3.21 21.37 -15.16
CA LEU A 19 3.39 22.25 -13.99
C LEU A 19 4.82 22.12 -13.40
N LEU A 20 5.47 20.97 -13.62
CA LEU A 20 6.89 20.70 -13.34
C LEU A 20 7.84 21.71 -14.00
N SER A 21 7.60 22.06 -15.26
CA SER A 21 8.45 22.98 -16.03
C SER A 21 8.36 24.43 -15.57
N ALA A 22 7.32 24.78 -14.80
CA ALA A 22 7.14 26.11 -14.22
C ALA A 22 7.80 26.24 -12.83
N LEU A 23 8.28 25.14 -12.24
CA LEU A 23 8.98 25.16 -10.96
C LEU A 23 10.45 25.56 -11.13
N ASP A 24 11.04 26.07 -10.05
CA ASP A 24 12.48 26.28 -9.95
C ASP A 24 13.24 24.93 -9.97
N PRO A 25 14.56 24.93 -10.26
CA PRO A 25 15.33 23.69 -10.36
C PRO A 25 15.30 22.82 -9.09
N LEU A 26 15.18 23.46 -7.92
CA LEU A 26 15.02 22.77 -6.65
C LEU A 26 13.65 22.10 -6.55
N GLY A 27 12.57 22.81 -6.87
CA GLY A 27 11.22 22.25 -6.92
C GLY A 27 11.11 21.08 -7.90
N GLN A 28 11.74 21.17 -9.06
CA GLN A 28 11.79 20.06 -10.03
C GLN A 28 12.47 18.82 -9.46
N THR A 29 13.58 19.01 -8.73
CA THR A 29 14.31 17.91 -8.07
C THR A 29 13.46 17.28 -6.97
N ILE A 30 12.83 18.08 -6.11
CA ILE A 30 11.97 17.58 -5.03
C ILE A 30 10.81 16.78 -5.60
N VAL A 31 10.11 17.29 -6.61
CA VAL A 31 8.98 16.55 -7.20
C VAL A 31 9.46 15.27 -7.88
N GLY A 32 10.64 15.28 -8.52
CA GLY A 32 11.26 14.07 -9.07
C GLY A 32 11.55 13.01 -8.00
N GLU A 33 12.11 13.42 -6.86
CA GLU A 33 12.34 12.54 -5.70
C GLU A 33 11.02 11.98 -5.17
N GLU A 34 10.00 12.81 -4.99
CA GLU A 34 8.68 12.39 -4.52
C GLU A 34 8.00 11.40 -5.46
N LEU A 35 8.06 11.63 -6.78
CA LEU A 35 7.48 10.72 -7.76
C LEU A 35 8.14 9.34 -7.70
N ALA A 36 9.46 9.28 -7.51
CA ALA A 36 10.19 8.02 -7.35
C ALA A 36 9.82 7.29 -6.04
N ILE A 37 9.59 8.03 -4.94
CA ILE A 37 9.09 7.46 -3.69
C ILE A 37 7.67 6.92 -3.87
N LEU A 38 6.80 7.69 -4.52
CA LEU A 38 5.42 7.32 -4.78
C LEU A 38 5.33 6.04 -5.62
N GLU A 39 6.13 5.93 -6.68
CA GLU A 39 6.20 4.73 -7.53
C GLU A 39 6.54 3.49 -6.70
N ARG A 40 7.58 3.57 -5.85
CA ARG A 40 7.97 2.48 -4.95
C ARG A 40 6.87 2.10 -3.96
N VAL A 41 6.16 3.09 -3.42
CA VAL A 41 5.01 2.85 -2.52
C VAL A 41 3.88 2.15 -3.27
N GLN A 42 3.55 2.59 -4.49
CA GLN A 42 2.49 2.00 -5.29
C GLN A 42 2.81 0.55 -5.68
N GLU A 43 4.03 0.29 -6.12
CA GLU A 43 4.51 -1.08 -6.39
C GLU A 43 4.39 -1.96 -5.15
N ARG A 44 4.76 -1.42 -3.97
CA ARG A 44 4.67 -2.16 -2.72
C ARG A 44 3.23 -2.53 -2.39
N VAL A 45 2.33 -1.56 -2.43
CA VAL A 45 0.90 -1.77 -2.13
C VAL A 45 0.30 -2.76 -3.12
N ALA A 46 0.67 -2.70 -4.40
CA ALA A 46 0.23 -3.66 -5.41
C ALA A 46 0.73 -5.09 -5.10
N LYS A 47 2.00 -5.24 -4.69
CA LYS A 47 2.57 -6.54 -4.28
C LYS A 47 1.87 -7.11 -3.04
N ASP A 48 1.62 -6.27 -2.04
CA ASP A 48 0.93 -6.68 -0.82
C ASP A 48 -0.50 -7.16 -1.12
N LEU A 49 -1.24 -6.42 -1.95
CA LEU A 49 -2.59 -6.82 -2.39
C LEU A 49 -2.60 -8.14 -3.19
N ALA A 50 -1.63 -8.34 -4.07
CA ALA A 50 -1.50 -9.58 -4.85
C ALA A 50 -1.16 -10.77 -3.94
N SER A 51 -0.24 -10.58 -2.99
CA SER A 51 0.18 -11.60 -2.02
C SER A 51 -0.97 -11.99 -1.09
N GLU A 52 -1.71 -11.01 -0.57
CA GLU A 52 -2.92 -11.27 0.24
C GLU A 52 -3.94 -12.08 -0.56
N THR A 53 -4.23 -11.68 -1.80
CA THR A 53 -5.18 -12.40 -2.68
C THR A 53 -4.77 -13.85 -2.89
N HIS A 54 -3.49 -14.10 -3.21
CA HIS A 54 -2.99 -15.46 -3.42
C HIS A 54 -3.09 -16.32 -2.15
N GLN A 55 -2.74 -15.76 -0.99
CA GLN A 55 -2.88 -16.47 0.30
C GLN A 55 -4.33 -16.81 0.63
N PHE A 56 -5.30 -15.99 0.22
CA PHE A 56 -6.73 -16.31 0.39
C PHE A 56 -7.15 -17.46 -0.52
N GLU A 57 -6.76 -17.43 -1.79
CA GLU A 57 -7.05 -18.51 -2.74
C GLU A 57 -6.45 -19.85 -2.27
N ASP A 58 -5.21 -19.83 -1.77
CA ASP A 58 -4.55 -21.03 -1.21
C ASP A 58 -5.30 -21.61 -0.01
N LEU A 59 -5.77 -20.74 0.91
CA LEU A 59 -6.53 -21.17 2.09
C LEU A 59 -7.91 -21.74 1.72
N ASP A 60 -8.62 -21.10 0.80
CA ASP A 60 -9.91 -21.59 0.32
C ASP A 60 -9.74 -22.93 -0.42
N GLY A 61 -8.65 -23.08 -1.19
CA GLY A 61 -8.25 -24.36 -1.79
C GLY A 61 -8.03 -25.44 -0.74
N ALA A 62 -7.26 -25.15 0.30
CA ALA A 62 -7.02 -26.09 1.41
C ALA A 62 -8.32 -26.50 2.14
N MET A 63 -9.29 -25.58 2.32
CA MET A 63 -10.60 -25.92 2.90
C MET A 63 -11.39 -26.88 2.01
N ILE A 64 -11.33 -26.69 0.68
CA ILE A 64 -12.03 -27.56 -0.28
C ILE A 64 -11.40 -28.94 -0.28
N GLU A 65 -10.08 -29.03 -0.36
CA GLU A 65 -9.35 -30.31 -0.31
C GLU A 65 -9.66 -31.09 0.97
N LEU A 66 -9.61 -30.42 2.13
CA LEU A 66 -9.88 -31.06 3.43
C LEU A 66 -11.34 -31.54 3.54
N ARG A 67 -12.29 -30.79 2.96
CA ARG A 67 -13.70 -31.21 2.90
C ARG A 67 -13.88 -32.47 2.05
N ASP A 68 -13.19 -32.52 0.92
CA ASP A 68 -13.25 -33.66 0.01
C ASP A 68 -12.56 -34.90 0.62
N GLU A 69 -11.49 -34.70 1.40
CA GLU A 69 -10.85 -35.73 2.21
C GLU A 69 -11.80 -36.27 3.29
N ILE A 70 -12.44 -35.38 4.08
CA ILE A 70 -13.47 -35.75 5.07
C ILE A 70 -14.61 -36.57 4.45
N ALA A 71 -15.03 -36.24 3.23
CA ALA A 71 -16.11 -36.93 2.54
C ALA A 71 -15.77 -38.39 2.17
N THR A 72 -14.48 -38.73 2.05
CA THR A 72 -14.00 -40.06 1.66
C THR A 72 -13.24 -40.78 2.78
N ALA A 73 -12.94 -40.09 3.87
CA ALA A 73 -12.22 -40.59 5.03
C ALA A 73 -13.00 -41.66 5.81
N LYS A 74 -12.25 -42.48 6.53
CA LYS A 74 -12.81 -43.48 7.45
C LYS A 74 -13.21 -42.82 8.77
N GLU A 75 -14.09 -43.49 9.52
CA GLU A 75 -14.57 -43.00 10.82
C GLU A 75 -13.45 -42.80 11.85
N GLU A 76 -12.31 -43.51 11.69
CA GLU A 76 -11.11 -43.35 12.53
C GLU A 76 -10.36 -42.03 12.30
N ASP A 77 -10.39 -41.49 11.07
CA ASP A 77 -9.63 -40.31 10.67
C ASP A 77 -10.45 -39.00 10.76
N LEU A 78 -11.79 -39.10 10.80
CA LEU A 78 -12.70 -37.96 10.88
C LEU A 78 -12.40 -36.99 12.03
N PRO A 79 -12.11 -37.43 13.28
CA PRO A 79 -11.85 -36.51 14.37
C PRO A 79 -10.62 -35.62 14.13
N ALA A 80 -9.57 -36.18 13.52
CA ALA A 80 -8.34 -35.44 13.23
C ALA A 80 -8.54 -34.42 12.09
N LEU A 81 -9.25 -34.81 11.02
CA LEU A 81 -9.56 -33.93 9.90
C LEU A 81 -10.51 -32.79 10.30
N LEU A 82 -11.49 -33.06 11.17
CA LEU A 82 -12.38 -32.00 11.69
C LEU A 82 -11.62 -30.98 12.55
N ASP A 83 -10.66 -31.41 13.36
CA ASP A 83 -9.83 -30.48 14.15
C ASP A 83 -8.98 -29.58 13.24
N GLN A 84 -8.38 -30.16 12.20
CA GLN A 84 -7.67 -29.38 11.16
C GLN A 84 -8.59 -28.37 10.47
N MET A 85 -9.83 -28.77 10.15
CA MET A 85 -10.84 -27.87 9.56
C MET A 85 -11.16 -26.71 10.49
N HIS A 86 -11.33 -26.96 11.78
CA HIS A 86 -11.60 -25.93 12.78
C HIS A 86 -10.43 -24.96 12.93
N GLN A 87 -9.19 -25.45 12.91
CA GLN A 87 -7.99 -24.61 12.95
C GLN A 87 -7.92 -23.71 11.71
N LEU A 88 -8.16 -24.25 10.52
CA LEU A 88 -8.09 -23.49 9.27
C LEU A 88 -9.24 -22.47 9.16
N ALA A 89 -10.45 -22.84 9.60
CA ALA A 89 -11.58 -21.91 9.72
C ALA A 89 -11.29 -20.77 10.71
N ALA A 90 -10.64 -21.06 11.85
CA ALA A 90 -10.25 -20.04 12.82
C ALA A 90 -9.16 -19.09 12.28
N LEU A 91 -8.23 -19.59 11.46
CA LEU A 91 -7.25 -18.76 10.76
C LEU A 91 -7.93 -17.83 9.74
N ASN A 92 -8.90 -18.35 8.97
CA ASN A 92 -9.65 -17.56 8.00
C ASN A 92 -10.49 -16.47 8.69
N ALA A 93 -11.18 -16.80 9.78
CA ALA A 93 -11.97 -15.86 10.57
C ALA A 93 -11.13 -14.70 11.14
N LYS A 94 -9.89 -14.97 11.56
CA LYS A 94 -8.96 -13.92 12.03
C LYS A 94 -8.47 -13.00 10.90
N ARG A 95 -8.39 -13.50 9.65
CA ARG A 95 -7.94 -12.72 8.48
C ARG A 95 -9.07 -11.95 7.78
N GLY A 96 -10.31 -12.45 7.82
CA GLY A 96 -11.47 -11.85 7.15
C GLY A 96 -11.86 -10.44 7.59
N SER A 97 -11.39 -9.96 8.75
CA SER A 97 -11.61 -8.57 9.21
C SER A 97 -10.79 -7.52 8.45
N GLY A 98 -9.89 -7.93 7.55
CA GLY A 98 -8.87 -7.06 6.95
C GLY A 98 -9.05 -6.70 5.47
N ARG A 99 -10.26 -6.74 4.88
CA ARG A 99 -10.49 -6.43 3.44
C ARG A 99 -10.13 -5.00 2.99
N THR A 100 -9.47 -4.21 3.83
CA THR A 100 -9.08 -2.84 3.51
C THR A 100 -7.57 -2.81 3.39
N ALA A 101 -7.08 -2.66 2.16
CA ALA A 101 -5.67 -2.40 1.84
C ALA A 101 -5.03 -1.56 2.96
N PRO A 102 -3.87 -1.98 3.52
CA PRO A 102 -3.28 -1.31 4.68
C PRO A 102 -3.08 0.19 4.41
N VAL A 103 -2.98 0.60 3.15
CA VAL A 103 -2.89 1.99 2.69
C VAL A 103 -3.67 2.15 1.37
N ASP A 104 -4.25 3.33 1.11
CA ASP A 104 -4.92 3.66 -0.16
C ASP A 104 -3.86 3.92 -1.26
N PRO A 105 -3.85 3.18 -2.38
CA PRO A 105 -2.88 3.38 -3.46
C PRO A 105 -2.90 4.78 -4.08
N LYS A 106 -4.06 5.46 -4.08
CA LYS A 106 -4.21 6.79 -4.68
C LYS A 106 -3.72 7.92 -3.78
N ASN A 107 -3.71 7.68 -2.47
CA ASN A 107 -3.27 8.65 -1.48
C ASN A 107 -2.58 7.94 -0.32
N PRO A 108 -1.35 7.41 -0.55
CA PRO A 108 -0.72 6.54 0.42
C PRO A 108 -0.13 7.32 1.61
N TYR A 109 0.40 8.51 1.34
CA TYR A 109 0.90 9.45 2.33
C TYR A 109 0.56 10.87 1.86
N PHE A 110 0.43 11.79 2.81
CA PHE A 110 0.17 13.21 2.52
C PHE A 110 1.34 14.11 2.92
N GLY A 111 2.33 13.57 3.64
CA GLY A 111 3.51 14.31 4.06
C GLY A 111 4.75 13.42 4.01
N HIS A 112 5.88 14.02 3.64
CA HIS A 112 7.20 13.43 3.70
C HIS A 112 8.09 14.33 4.54
N LEU A 113 8.77 13.74 5.53
CA LEU A 113 9.69 14.43 6.41
C LEU A 113 11.07 13.78 6.32
N ARG A 114 12.08 14.56 5.89
CA ARG A 114 13.47 14.13 5.88
C ARG A 114 14.15 14.60 7.16
N LEU A 115 14.44 13.67 8.06
CA LEU A 115 15.10 13.94 9.34
C LEU A 115 16.60 13.69 9.22
N ALA A 116 17.41 14.62 9.71
CA ALA A 116 18.84 14.42 9.87
C ALA A 116 19.17 14.26 11.36
N GLU A 117 19.78 13.14 11.75
CA GLU A 117 20.20 12.97 13.14
C GLU A 117 21.49 13.75 13.41
N ALA A 118 21.40 14.80 14.25
CA ALA A 118 22.52 15.70 14.55
C ALA A 118 23.79 15.00 15.08
N ARG A 119 23.66 13.82 15.70
CA ARG A 119 24.80 13.06 16.25
C ARG A 119 25.42 12.05 15.30
N SER A 120 24.64 11.51 14.35
CA SER A 120 25.10 10.43 13.47
C SER A 120 25.19 10.87 12.00
N GLY A 121 24.64 12.03 11.66
CA GLY A 121 24.49 12.50 10.27
C GLY A 121 23.54 11.65 9.43
N LYS A 122 22.89 10.64 10.01
CA LYS A 122 22.03 9.72 9.27
C LYS A 122 20.74 10.41 8.87
N ARG A 123 20.50 10.47 7.57
CA ARG A 123 19.24 10.94 6.98
C ARG A 123 18.21 9.80 7.04
N ARG A 124 16.99 10.11 7.47
CA ARG A 124 15.85 9.20 7.47
C ARG A 124 14.66 9.90 6.84
N ASP A 125 14.12 9.28 5.81
CA ASP A 125 12.87 9.67 5.18
C ASP A 125 11.71 9.01 5.94
N VAL A 126 10.79 9.83 6.44
CA VAL A 126 9.60 9.39 7.18
C VAL A 126 8.37 9.85 6.42
N LEU A 127 7.57 8.90 5.94
CA LEU A 127 6.31 9.20 5.26
C LEU A 127 5.17 9.21 6.29
N ILE A 128 4.26 10.15 6.15
CA ILE A 128 3.11 10.35 7.06
C ILE A 128 1.83 10.15 6.27
N GLY A 129 1.04 9.16 6.69
CA GLY A 129 -0.20 8.76 6.03
C GLY A 129 -1.35 8.57 7.00
N LYS A 130 -2.50 8.14 6.47
CA LYS A 130 -3.72 7.86 7.25
C LYS A 130 -3.66 6.51 7.99
N ARG A 131 -2.77 5.63 7.57
CA ARG A 131 -2.61 4.27 8.07
C ARG A 131 -1.11 3.94 8.10
N THR A 132 -0.72 3.04 8.99
CA THR A 132 0.69 2.63 9.13
C THR A 132 1.02 1.55 8.13
N MET A 133 2.13 1.71 7.43
CA MET A 133 2.79 0.68 6.62
C MET A 133 4.22 0.54 7.10
N LEU A 134 4.55 -0.62 7.65
CA LEU A 134 5.89 -0.88 8.16
C LEU A 134 6.83 -1.27 7.03
N ASP A 135 8.10 -0.91 7.18
CA ASP A 135 9.13 -1.35 6.26
C ASP A 135 9.35 -2.86 6.41
N THR A 136 9.34 -3.58 5.29
CA THR A 136 9.58 -5.02 5.21
C THR A 136 10.90 -5.34 4.49
N GLY A 137 11.75 -4.33 4.26
CA GLY A 137 13.05 -4.45 3.59
C GLY A 137 13.20 -3.56 2.35
N ASP A 138 12.13 -2.89 1.94
CA ASP A 138 12.08 -2.02 0.75
C ASP A 138 12.51 -0.57 1.07
N GLY A 139 12.80 -0.28 2.35
CA GLY A 139 13.32 1.01 2.82
C GLY A 139 12.27 2.12 2.85
N VAL A 140 10.98 1.76 2.81
CA VAL A 140 9.85 2.69 2.78
C VAL A 140 8.94 2.38 3.96
N SER A 141 8.70 3.38 4.81
CA SER A 141 7.77 3.25 5.93
C SER A 141 6.83 4.44 5.98
N ILE A 142 5.54 4.15 6.16
CA ILE A 142 4.48 5.14 6.33
C ILE A 142 3.98 5.03 7.76
N VAL A 143 3.95 6.16 8.46
CA VAL A 143 3.47 6.24 9.83
C VAL A 143 2.07 6.86 9.83
N ASP A 144 1.13 6.25 10.54
CA ASP A 144 -0.19 6.83 10.79
C ASP A 144 -0.06 8.07 11.69
N TRP A 145 -0.51 9.23 11.20
CA TRP A 145 -0.50 10.48 11.96
C TRP A 145 -1.24 10.42 13.31
N ARG A 146 -2.20 9.50 13.47
CA ARG A 146 -2.95 9.32 14.73
C ARG A 146 -2.19 8.52 15.77
N ASN A 147 -1.37 7.58 15.32
CA ASN A 147 -0.58 6.68 16.18
C ASN A 147 0.90 7.07 16.24
N ALA A 148 1.35 7.98 15.38
CA ALA A 148 2.65 8.60 15.47
C ALA A 148 2.66 9.46 16.75
N PRO A 149 3.57 9.23 17.70
CA PRO A 149 3.86 10.24 18.70
C PRO A 149 4.61 11.38 17.99
N VAL A 150 3.87 12.23 17.26
CA VAL A 150 4.39 13.40 16.54
C VAL A 150 5.19 14.30 17.49
N SER A 151 4.80 14.32 18.77
CA SER A 151 5.54 14.96 19.86
C SER A 151 6.95 14.39 20.10
N ARG A 152 7.21 13.09 19.89
CA ARG A 152 8.58 12.52 20.01
C ARG A 152 9.50 12.92 18.85
N LEU A 153 8.92 13.23 17.69
CA LEU A 153 9.64 13.67 16.50
C LEU A 153 9.96 15.18 16.60
N TYR A 154 8.99 15.98 17.05
CA TYR A 154 9.14 17.43 17.27
C TYR A 154 10.15 17.77 18.38
N TYR A 155 10.20 17.01 19.49
CA TYR A 155 11.13 17.29 20.60
C TYR A 155 12.55 16.72 20.43
N ARG A 156 12.82 15.90 19.41
CA ARG A 156 14.16 15.29 19.21
C ARG A 156 15.06 16.03 18.23
N TYR A 157 14.49 16.94 17.45
CA TYR A 157 15.21 17.58 16.37
C TYR A 157 14.93 19.08 16.42
N ASP A 158 16.00 19.87 16.49
CA ASP A 158 15.93 21.33 16.42
C ASP A 158 15.51 21.74 15.01
N GLU A 159 14.60 22.71 14.93
CA GLU A 159 14.20 23.37 13.69
C GLU A 159 15.30 24.36 13.31
N THR A 160 16.36 23.87 12.66
CA THR A 160 17.38 24.75 12.07
C THR A 160 17.03 25.03 10.61
N ASP A 161 16.57 26.27 10.39
CA ASP A 161 16.65 27.15 9.21
C ASP A 161 17.03 26.51 7.86
#